data_AF-A0A4V2S095-F1
#
_entry.id   AF-A0A4V2S095-F1
#
_cell.length_a   1.000
_cell.length_b   1.000
_cell.length_c   1.000
_cell.angle_alpha   90.00
_cell.angle_beta   90.00
_cell.angle_gamma   90.00
#
_symmetry.space_group_name_H-M   'P 1'
#
loop_
_entity.id
_entity.type
_entity.pdbx_description
1 polymer ?
#
loop_
_entity_poly.entity_id
_entity_poly.type
_entity_poly.pdbx_seq_one_letter_code
_entity_poly.pdbx_strand_id
1 'polypeptide(L)'
;MTSGRSCKLSQWNTVNGWSSRKKEDSKSLNVYLNDLQFKIHEAYRQLMLNDEEITAISIRDRFLGKLESHYTIIGVLKEYNRKLEILVGSEYTKGTAERYRTNYPAIIYLSERGQLD
;
A
#
# COMPACT_ATOMS: atom_id res chain seq x y z
N MET A 1 -3.11 -1.32 13.93
CA MET A 1 -1.73 -1.85 13.95
C MET A 1 -1.23 -1.77 15.37
N THR A 2 -1.00 -2.90 16.03
CA THR A 2 -0.44 -2.94 17.40
C THR A 2 0.96 -3.51 17.30
N SER A 3 1.94 -2.85 17.91
CA SER A 3 3.37 -3.18 17.83
C SER A 3 3.77 -4.52 18.50
N GLY A 4 2.82 -5.36 18.88
CA GLY A 4 3.03 -6.65 19.54
C GLY A 4 3.72 -6.59 20.91
N ARG A 5 4.11 -5.39 21.37
CA ARG A 5 4.81 -5.16 22.63
C ARG A 5 3.93 -4.35 23.57
N SER A 6 3.77 -4.84 24.78
CA SER A 6 2.99 -4.21 25.85
C SER A 6 3.90 -3.75 26.98
N CYS A 7 3.49 -2.70 27.68
CA CYS A 7 4.18 -2.21 28.88
C CYS A 7 3.18 -1.88 29.98
N LYS A 8 3.62 -1.99 31.24
CA LYS A 8 2.80 -1.63 32.39
C LYS A 8 2.55 -0.12 32.38
N LEU A 9 1.30 0.29 32.61
CA LEU A 9 0.88 1.71 32.65
C LEU A 9 1.72 2.54 33.64
N SER A 10 2.16 1.95 34.75
CA SER A 10 3.03 2.61 35.75
C SER A 10 4.41 2.97 35.23
N GLN A 11 4.84 2.34 34.13
CA GLN A 11 6.11 2.59 33.47
C GLN A 11 5.91 3.41 32.20
N TRP A 12 4.69 3.76 31.80
CA TRP A 12 4.44 4.56 30.61
C TRP A 12 4.35 6.03 30.98
N ASN A 13 5.18 6.87 30.37
CA ASN A 13 5.07 8.31 30.49
C ASN A 13 4.23 8.85 29.32
N THR A 14 2.97 9.16 29.59
CA THR A 14 2.02 9.72 28.61
C THR A 14 2.43 11.08 28.06
N VAL A 15 3.20 11.86 28.81
CA VAL A 15 3.65 13.20 28.37
C VAL A 15 4.74 13.09 27.30
N ASN A 16 5.65 12.13 27.45
CA ASN A 16 6.80 11.99 26.54
C ASN A 16 6.62 10.86 25.51
N GLY A 17 5.53 10.09 25.57
CA GLY A 17 5.30 8.95 24.67
C GLY A 17 6.33 7.82 24.81
N TRP A 18 7.02 7.74 25.95
CA TRP A 18 8.11 6.79 26.21
C TRP A 18 7.95 6.09 27.55
N SER A 19 8.56 4.92 27.68
CA SER A 19 8.59 4.20 28.95
C SER A 19 9.67 4.76 29.91
N SER A 20 9.31 4.84 31.18
CA SER A 20 10.10 5.34 32.30
C SER A 20 11.40 4.53 32.43
N ARG A 21 12.53 5.24 32.40
CA ARG A 21 13.92 4.78 32.20
C ARG A 21 14.49 3.83 33.29
N LYS A 22 13.67 3.29 34.20
CA LYS A 22 14.14 2.55 35.38
C LYS A 22 14.44 1.07 35.15
N LYS A 23 14.01 0.45 34.03
CA LYS A 23 14.27 -0.96 33.73
C LYS A 23 14.89 -1.16 32.36
N GLU A 24 15.73 -2.19 32.21
CA GLU A 24 16.32 -2.59 30.92
C GLU A 24 15.24 -2.88 29.86
N ASP A 25 14.11 -3.48 30.28
CA ASP A 25 12.93 -3.69 29.42
C ASP A 25 12.40 -2.37 28.84
N SER A 26 12.35 -1.31 29.65
CA SER A 26 11.91 0.03 29.23
C SER A 26 12.90 0.67 28.25
N LYS A 27 14.20 0.41 28.42
CA LYS A 27 15.23 0.88 27.48
C LYS A 27 15.11 0.20 26.12
N SER A 28 14.93 -1.13 26.11
CA SER A 28 14.73 -1.88 24.86
C SER A 28 13.44 -1.47 24.13
N LEU A 29 12.36 -1.18 24.87
CA LEU A 29 11.14 -0.65 24.26
C LEU A 29 11.37 0.73 23.65
N ASN A 30 12.05 1.64 24.36
CA ASN A 30 12.30 2.99 23.85
C ASN A 30 13.19 2.97 22.61
N VAL A 31 14.19 2.07 22.54
CA VAL A 31 14.99 1.85 21.33
C VAL A 31 14.10 1.41 20.16
N TYR A 32 13.19 0.48 20.39
CA TYR A 32 12.23 0.04 19.37
C TYR A 32 11.28 1.17 18.92
N LEU A 33 10.78 1.98 19.86
CA LEU A 33 9.92 3.13 19.53
C LEU A 33 10.68 4.18 18.70
N ASN A 34 11.95 4.41 19.02
CA ASN A 34 12.81 5.31 18.24
C ASN A 34 13.07 4.77 16.83
N ASP A 35 13.34 3.48 16.68
CA ASP A 35 13.48 2.83 15.37
C ASP A 35 12.18 2.96 14.55
N LEU A 36 11.02 2.77 15.19
CA LEU A 36 9.73 2.93 14.54
C LEU A 36 9.47 4.38 14.09
N GLN A 37 9.79 5.36 14.92
CA GLN A 37 9.72 6.77 14.53
C GLN A 37 10.66 7.07 13.36
N PHE A 38 11.90 6.57 13.40
CA PHE A 38 12.86 6.75 12.32
C PHE A 38 12.33 6.22 10.99
N LYS A 39 11.75 5.02 10.97
CA LYS A 39 11.14 4.42 9.77
C LYS A 39 9.95 5.23 9.24
N ILE A 40 9.12 5.79 10.12
CA ILE A 40 8.02 6.67 9.71
C ILE A 40 8.56 7.95 9.05
N HIS A 41 9.59 8.56 9.65
CA HIS A 41 10.23 9.73 9.06
C HIS A 41 10.94 9.42 7.73
N GLU A 42 11.52 8.24 7.60
CA GLU A 42 12.08 7.77 6.33
C GLU A 42 10.98 7.63 5.27
N ALA A 43 9.86 6.97 5.58
CA ALA A 43 8.72 6.86 4.67
C ALA A 43 8.20 8.24 4.25
N TYR A 44 8.09 9.18 5.18
CA TYR A 44 7.71 10.57 4.88
C TYR A 44 8.71 11.25 3.94
N ARG A 45 10.02 11.11 4.18
CA ARG A 45 11.06 11.69 3.32
C ARG A 45 11.00 11.10 1.91
N GLN A 46 10.74 9.81 1.78
CA GLN A 46 10.63 9.18 0.47
C GLN A 46 9.38 9.65 -0.29
N LEU A 47 8.25 9.89 0.39
CA LEU A 47 7.06 10.47 -0.23
C LEU A 47 7.34 11.89 -0.74
N MET A 48 8.04 12.71 0.06
CA MET A 48 8.50 14.04 -0.37
C MET A 48 9.41 14.00 -1.60
N LEU A 49 10.35 13.05 -1.66
CA LEU A 49 11.28 12.93 -2.79
C LEU A 49 10.58 12.48 -4.07
N ASN A 50 9.52 11.69 -3.95
CA ASN A 50 8.75 11.19 -5.08
C ASN A 50 7.63 12.16 -5.52
N ASP A 51 7.47 13.32 -4.86
CA ASP A 51 6.38 14.27 -5.07
C ASP A 51 4.98 13.62 -4.95
N GLU A 52 4.87 12.59 -4.10
CA GLU A 52 3.63 11.84 -3.85
C GLU A 52 2.78 12.54 -2.78
N GLU A 53 1.46 12.33 -2.82
CA GLU A 53 0.55 12.94 -1.84
C GLU A 53 0.87 12.47 -0.41
N ILE A 54 1.23 13.41 0.46
CA ILE A 54 1.62 13.09 1.83
C ILE A 54 0.37 13.03 2.72
N THR A 55 -0.15 11.83 2.91
CA THR A 55 -1.28 11.53 3.80
C THR A 55 -0.88 10.48 4.83
N ALA A 56 -1.64 10.39 5.94
CA ALA A 56 -1.42 9.33 6.92
C ALA A 56 -1.58 7.92 6.32
N ILE A 57 -2.37 7.80 5.24
CA ILE A 57 -2.60 6.57 4.49
C ILE A 57 -1.35 6.23 3.67
N SER A 58 -0.80 7.17 2.91
CA SER A 58 0.39 6.94 2.08
C SER A 58 1.63 6.62 2.93
N ILE A 59 1.82 7.32 4.06
CA ILE A 59 2.90 7.01 5.01
C ILE A 59 2.75 5.59 5.57
N ARG A 60 1.53 5.19 5.97
CA ARG A 60 1.25 3.85 6.50
C ARG A 60 1.49 2.78 5.45
N ASP A 61 0.98 2.98 4.23
CA ASP A 61 1.06 1.99 3.17
C ASP A 61 2.51 1.81 2.72
N ARG A 62 3.27 2.90 2.64
CA ARG A 62 4.72 2.87 2.40
C ARG A 62 5.50 2.20 3.52
N PHE A 63 5.20 2.51 4.79
CA PHE A 63 5.79 1.83 5.94
C PHE A 63 5.51 0.32 5.94
N LEU A 64 4.34 -0.09 5.46
CA LEU A 64 3.93 -1.50 5.33
C LEU A 64 4.50 -2.20 4.10
N GLY A 65 5.25 -1.49 3.23
CA GLY A 65 5.68 -2.02 1.94
C GLY A 65 4.52 -2.34 1.00
N LYS A 66 3.33 -1.81 1.29
CA LYS A 66 2.24 -1.78 0.32
C LYS A 66 2.66 -0.73 -0.70
N LEU A 67 3.36 -1.17 -1.73
CA LEU A 67 3.45 -0.40 -2.96
C LEU A 67 2.02 0.03 -3.27
N GLU A 68 1.83 1.33 -3.47
CA GLU A 68 0.62 1.83 -4.12
C GLU A 68 0.33 0.87 -5.25
N SER A 69 -0.85 0.25 -5.22
CA SER A 69 -1.28 -0.62 -6.31
C SER A 69 -1.38 0.28 -7.53
N HIS A 70 -0.26 0.45 -8.24
CA HIS A 70 -0.22 1.18 -9.49
C HIS A 70 -1.19 0.41 -10.37
N TYR A 71 -2.35 1.01 -10.61
CA TYR A 71 -3.31 0.46 -11.54
C TYR A 71 -2.67 0.57 -12.91
N THR A 72 -2.00 -0.50 -13.33
CA THR A 72 -1.55 -0.58 -14.71
C THR A 72 -2.78 -0.65 -15.59
N ILE A 73 -2.72 -0.01 -16.76
CA ILE A 73 -3.78 -0.08 -17.78
C ILE A 73 -4.19 -1.56 -18.02
N ILE A 74 -3.20 -2.45 -18.01
CA ILE A 74 -3.38 -3.90 -18.09
C ILE A 74 -4.19 -4.45 -16.91
N GLY A 75 -3.86 -4.07 -15.67
CA GLY A 75 -4.57 -4.50 -14.46
C GLY A 75 -6.04 -4.06 -14.46
N VAL A 76 -6.32 -2.83 -14.89
CA VAL A 76 -7.69 -2.31 -15.03
C VAL A 76 -8.47 -3.07 -16.08
N LEU A 77 -7.88 -3.29 -17.27
CA LEU A 77 -8.52 -4.04 -18.34
C LEU A 77 -8.79 -5.49 -17.96
N LYS A 78 -7.88 -6.14 -17.22
CA LYS A 78 -8.07 -7.50 -16.72
C LYS A 78 -9.26 -7.60 -15.77
N GLU A 79 -9.36 -6.67 -14.83
CA GLU A 79 -10.47 -6.65 -13.88
C GLU A 79 -11.80 -6.31 -14.55
N TYR A 80 -11.77 -5.44 -15.56
CA TYR A 80 -12.95 -5.12 -16.37
C TYR A 80 -13.42 -6.33 -17.18
N ASN A 81 -12.51 -7.06 -17.84
CA ASN A 81 -12.83 -8.30 -18.55
C ASN A 81 -13.41 -9.36 -17.61
N ARG A 82 -12.85 -9.52 -16.41
CA ARG A 82 -13.38 -10.44 -15.39
C ARG A 82 -14.82 -10.09 -15.01
N LYS A 83 -15.11 -8.80 -14.81
CA LYS A 83 -16.47 -8.32 -14.50
C LYS A 83 -17.44 -8.54 -15.66
N LEU A 84 -16.99 -8.30 -16.90
CA LEU A 84 -17.80 -8.57 -18.09
C LEU A 84 -18.15 -10.05 -18.20
N GLU A 85 -17.20 -10.97 -18.02
CA GLU A 85 -17.44 -12.42 -18.09
C GLU A 85 -18.49 -12.89 -17.07
N ILE A 86 -18.51 -12.30 -15.88
CA ILE A 86 -19.49 -12.61 -14.83
C ILE A 86 -20.89 -12.07 -15.21
N LEU A 87 -20.96 -10.97 -15.96
CA LEU A 87 -22.21 -10.30 -16.34
C LEU A 87 -22.72 -10.70 -17.74
N VAL A 88 -22.01 -11.59 -18.45
CA VAL A 88 -22.45 -12.17 -19.73
C VAL A 88 -23.73 -12.98 -19.50
N GLY A 89 -24.81 -12.59 -20.18
CA GLY A 89 -26.11 -13.25 -20.10
C GLY A 89 -27.14 -12.54 -19.22
N SER A 90 -26.75 -11.51 -18.47
CA SER A 90 -27.68 -10.61 -17.76
C SER A 90 -27.73 -9.23 -18.41
N GLU A 91 -26.64 -8.45 -18.31
CA GLU A 91 -26.57 -7.08 -18.85
C GLU A 91 -25.71 -6.97 -20.12
N TYR A 92 -24.90 -7.99 -20.42
CA TYR A 92 -23.99 -7.98 -21.57
C TYR A 92 -24.20 -9.19 -22.49
N THR A 93 -24.17 -8.94 -23.80
CA THR A 93 -24.19 -9.97 -24.83
C THR A 93 -22.81 -10.60 -24.98
N LYS A 94 -22.78 -11.92 -25.27
CA LYS A 94 -21.54 -12.70 -25.48
C LYS A 94 -20.57 -12.05 -26.48
N GLY A 95 -21.08 -11.42 -27.54
CA GLY A 95 -20.26 -10.75 -28.56
C GLY A 95 -19.49 -9.53 -28.06
N THR A 96 -20.01 -8.82 -27.04
CA THR A 96 -19.32 -7.66 -26.45
C THR A 96 -18.15 -8.12 -25.58
N ALA A 97 -18.35 -9.15 -24.75
CA ALA A 97 -17.28 -9.72 -23.94
C ALA A 97 -16.16 -10.35 -24.80
N GLU A 98 -16.52 -11.02 -25.90
CA GLU A 98 -15.54 -11.61 -26.83
C GLU A 98 -14.60 -10.53 -27.42
N ARG A 99 -15.13 -9.37 -27.82
CA ARG A 99 -14.33 -8.25 -28.36
C ARG A 99 -13.32 -7.71 -27.34
N TYR A 100 -13.73 -7.50 -26.10
CA TYR A 100 -12.82 -7.02 -25.05
C TYR A 100 -11.77 -8.07 -24.67
N ARG A 101 -12.11 -9.36 -24.74
CA ARG A 101 -11.16 -10.47 -24.57
C ARG A 101 -10.12 -10.50 -25.69
N THR A 102 -10.52 -10.29 -26.94
CA THR A 102 -9.62 -10.33 -28.10
C THR A 102 -8.69 -9.10 -28.18
N ASN A 103 -9.12 -7.95 -27.67
CA ASN A 103 -8.28 -6.74 -27.67
C ASN A 103 -7.21 -6.75 -26.57
N TYR A 104 -7.41 -7.52 -25.49
CA TYR A 104 -6.49 -7.57 -24.35
C TYR A 104 -5.05 -8.04 -24.71
N PRO A 105 -4.85 -9.13 -25.48
CA PRO A 105 -3.52 -9.52 -25.97
C PRO A 105 -2.84 -8.46 -26.83
N ALA A 106 -3.60 -7.77 -27.68
CA ALA A 106 -3.06 -6.73 -28.56
C ALA A 106 -2.58 -5.51 -27.75
N ILE A 107 -3.30 -5.13 -26.69
CA ILE A 107 -2.92 -4.04 -25.80
C ILE A 107 -1.67 -4.39 -24.99
N ILE A 108 -1.54 -5.64 -24.52
CA ILE A 108 -0.30 -6.11 -23.88
C ILE A 108 0.88 -6.00 -24.84
N TYR A 109 0.70 -6.46 -26.08
CA TYR A 109 1.75 -6.40 -27.10
C TYR A 109 2.20 -4.97 -27.44
N LEU A 110 1.27 -4.00 -27.44
CA LEU A 110 1.59 -2.59 -27.65
C LEU A 110 2.26 -1.95 -26.42
N SER A 111 1.88 -2.38 -25.21
CA SER A 111 2.49 -1.93 -23.96
C SER A 111 3.93 -2.42 -23.83
N GLU A 112 4.21 -3.68 -24.19
CA GLU A 112 5.57 -4.26 -24.20
C GLU A 112 6.52 -3.54 -25.19
N ARG A 113 5.97 -2.76 -26.13
CA ARG A 113 6.74 -1.97 -27.10
C ARG A 113 6.89 -0.49 -26.74
N GLY A 114 6.40 -0.06 -25.57
CA GLY A 114 6.47 1.34 -25.15
C GLY A 114 5.68 2.29 -26.07
N GLN A 115 4.63 1.79 -26.74
CA GLN A 115 3.80 2.59 -27.65
C GLN A 115 2.54 3.16 -26.96
N LEU A 116 2.41 2.97 -25.66
CA LEU A 116 1.25 3.37 -24.85
C LEU A 116 1.63 4.31 -23.69
N ASP A 117 2.84 4.86 -23.72
CA ASP A 117 3.35 5.82 -22.73
C ASP A 117 2.93 7.26 -23.05
#